data_AF-A0A9D3UT83-F1
#
_entry.id   AF-A0A9D3UT83-F1
#
_cell.length_a   1.000
_cell.length_b   1.000
_cell.length_c   1.000
_cell.angle_alpha   90.00
_cell.angle_beta   90.00
_cell.angle_gamma   90.00
#
_symmetry.space_group_name_H-M   'P 1'
#
loop_
_entity.id
_entity.type
_entity.pdbx_description
1 polymer ?
#
loop_
_entity_poly.entity_id
_entity_poly.type
_entity_poly.pdbx_seq_one_letter_code
_entity_poly.pdbx_strand_id
1 'polypeptide(L)'
;MPDGSYGIYPKPRALQISEILEVVQHYRTVALNAIQANFDGIEIHGVHRYLIDQFLKDRINDHRDEYGGSLANRSEAVGADRIAVQISPTIDHLDATGFNSLNLGLAVIERLNELQLKLRSKLTYLHVTRPRYHAYGQTESGRHGSENEETHLMKTSKKSYEETFMCSGGFTRELGTQAVAEGDADLVLYGHLFISNPDMVFRLRINVP
;
A
#
# COMPACT_ATOMS: atom_id res chain seq x y z
N MET A 1 6.48 -24.38 4.83
CA MET A 1 6.27 -25.84 4.61
C MET A 1 5.01 -26.26 5.37
N PRO A 2 4.40 -27.43 5.09
CA PRO A 2 3.15 -27.87 5.75
C PRO A 2 3.22 -27.93 7.28
N ASP A 3 4.42 -27.94 7.84
CA ASP A 3 4.78 -27.90 9.27
C ASP A 3 4.91 -26.46 9.84
N GLY A 4 4.65 -25.42 9.03
CA GLY A 4 4.84 -24.03 9.42
C GLY A 4 6.29 -23.55 9.43
N SER A 5 7.26 -24.38 9.00
CA SER A 5 8.66 -23.94 8.89
C SER A 5 8.88 -23.01 7.70
N TYR A 6 9.75 -22.03 7.89
CA TYR A 6 10.22 -21.15 6.82
C TYR A 6 11.27 -21.90 5.98
N GLY A 7 11.10 -21.89 4.66
CA GLY A 7 12.14 -22.38 3.76
C GLY A 7 13.36 -21.45 3.77
N ILE A 8 14.51 -21.97 3.33
CA ILE A 8 15.67 -21.13 3.04
C ILE A 8 15.35 -20.32 1.79
N TYR A 9 15.25 -19.00 1.92
CA TYR A 9 15.08 -18.11 0.78
C TYR A 9 16.42 -17.97 0.04
N PRO A 10 16.45 -18.10 -1.31
CA PRO A 10 17.66 -17.84 -2.05
C PRO A 10 18.04 -16.36 -1.91
N LYS A 11 19.35 -16.08 -1.91
CA LYS A 11 19.84 -14.70 -1.92
C LYS A 11 19.34 -14.01 -3.19
N PRO A 12 18.62 -12.86 -3.08
CA PRO A 12 18.12 -12.16 -4.25
C PRO A 12 19.27 -11.58 -5.08
N ARG A 13 19.01 -11.38 -6.37
CA ARG A 13 19.91 -10.68 -7.29
C ARG A 13 19.27 -9.33 -7.65
N ALA A 14 20.06 -8.25 -7.62
CA ALA A 14 19.63 -6.95 -8.11
C ALA A 14 19.26 -7.03 -9.62
N LEU A 15 18.14 -6.42 -9.98
CA LEU A 15 17.70 -6.35 -11.38
C LEU A 15 18.60 -5.39 -12.17
N GLN A 16 18.90 -5.72 -13.41
CA GLN A 16 19.49 -4.76 -14.35
C GLN A 16 18.43 -3.76 -14.81
N ILE A 17 18.84 -2.57 -15.25
CA ILE A 17 17.92 -1.52 -15.75
C ILE A 17 16.97 -2.07 -16.84
N SER A 18 17.48 -2.89 -17.76
CA SER A 18 16.66 -3.52 -18.80
C SER A 18 15.58 -4.45 -18.23
N GLU A 19 15.89 -5.16 -17.14
CA GLU A 19 14.96 -6.07 -16.47
C GLU A 19 13.90 -5.28 -15.68
N ILE A 20 14.22 -4.08 -15.18
CA ILE A 20 13.23 -3.20 -14.55
C ILE A 20 12.19 -2.75 -15.58
N LEU A 21 12.61 -2.41 -16.80
CA LEU A 21 11.70 -2.08 -17.89
C LEU A 21 10.83 -3.28 -18.29
N GLU A 22 11.39 -4.48 -18.29
CA GLU A 22 10.64 -5.72 -18.55
C GLU A 22 9.56 -5.95 -17.47
N VAL A 23 9.90 -5.77 -16.20
CA VAL A 23 8.93 -5.83 -15.09
C VAL A 23 7.79 -4.82 -15.27
N VAL A 24 8.09 -3.59 -15.69
CA VAL A 24 7.05 -2.59 -15.97
C VAL A 24 6.13 -3.07 -17.10
N GLN A 25 6.67 -3.70 -18.14
CA GLN A 25 5.86 -4.28 -19.21
C GLN A 25 5.02 -5.47 -18.72
N HIS A 26 5.52 -6.26 -17.76
CA HIS A 26 4.72 -7.31 -17.12
C HIS A 26 3.53 -6.72 -16.36
N TYR A 27 3.73 -5.68 -15.53
CA TYR A 27 2.63 -4.99 -14.85
C TYR A 27 1.60 -4.43 -15.84
N ARG A 28 2.06 -3.81 -16.93
CA ARG A 28 1.18 -3.32 -18.00
C ARG A 28 0.35 -4.45 -18.61
N THR A 29 0.99 -5.57 -18.93
CA THR A 29 0.31 -6.73 -19.55
C THR A 29 -0.72 -7.33 -18.60
N VAL A 30 -0.39 -7.49 -17.33
CA VAL A 30 -1.32 -8.01 -16.31
C VAL A 30 -2.50 -7.06 -16.13
N ALA A 31 -2.27 -5.75 -16.11
CA ALA A 31 -3.35 -4.78 -15.99
C ALA A 31 -4.30 -4.82 -17.20
N LEU A 32 -3.78 -4.93 -18.41
CA LEU A 32 -4.59 -5.13 -19.62
C LEU A 32 -5.39 -6.44 -19.57
N ASN A 33 -4.77 -7.53 -19.12
CA ASN A 33 -5.44 -8.82 -18.96
C ASN A 33 -6.56 -8.76 -17.91
N ALA A 34 -6.36 -8.05 -16.80
CA ALA A 34 -7.40 -7.85 -15.79
C ALA A 34 -8.61 -7.09 -16.39
N ILE A 35 -8.35 -6.04 -17.18
CA ILE A 35 -9.43 -5.34 -17.88
C ILE A 35 -10.14 -6.26 -18.88
N GLN A 36 -9.41 -7.06 -19.65
CA GLN A 36 -10.00 -8.05 -20.57
C GLN A 36 -10.80 -9.13 -19.84
N ALA A 37 -10.43 -9.45 -18.60
CA ALA A 37 -11.16 -10.36 -17.72
C ALA A 37 -12.34 -9.70 -16.99
N ASN A 38 -12.73 -8.47 -17.38
CA ASN A 38 -13.84 -7.69 -16.82
C ASN A 38 -13.66 -7.28 -15.35
N PHE A 39 -12.43 -7.16 -14.85
CA PHE A 39 -12.21 -6.42 -13.60
C PHE A 39 -12.51 -4.93 -13.80
N ASP A 40 -13.10 -4.29 -12.79
CA ASP A 40 -13.42 -2.85 -12.81
C ASP A 40 -12.16 -1.97 -12.81
N GLY A 41 -11.06 -2.47 -12.24
CA GLY A 41 -9.77 -1.81 -12.21
C GLY A 41 -8.70 -2.71 -11.61
N ILE A 42 -7.54 -2.13 -11.34
CA ILE A 42 -6.41 -2.81 -10.71
C ILE A 42 -5.86 -1.98 -9.55
N GLU A 43 -5.33 -2.67 -8.54
CA GLU A 43 -4.55 -2.07 -7.47
C GLU A 43 -3.10 -2.52 -7.59
N ILE A 44 -2.18 -1.57 -7.71
CA ILE A 44 -0.74 -1.85 -7.72
C ILE A 44 -0.28 -2.11 -6.29
N HIS A 45 0.13 -3.35 -6.03
CA HIS A 45 0.59 -3.79 -4.72
C HIS A 45 2.01 -3.30 -4.41
N GLY A 46 2.12 -2.16 -3.70
CA GLY A 46 3.37 -1.54 -3.26
C GLY A 46 3.68 -1.72 -1.78
N VAL A 47 3.31 -2.86 -1.20
CA VAL A 47 3.41 -3.12 0.25
C VAL A 47 4.12 -4.43 0.60
N HIS A 48 4.23 -4.71 1.90
CA HIS A 48 4.62 -6.00 2.48
C HIS A 48 5.97 -6.57 1.98
N ARG A 49 6.87 -5.71 1.49
CA ARG A 49 8.20 -6.06 0.95
C ARG A 49 8.17 -6.89 -0.33
N TYR A 50 7.08 -6.81 -1.08
CA TYR A 50 7.10 -7.22 -2.47
C TYR A 50 7.92 -6.24 -3.29
N LEU A 51 8.10 -6.54 -4.58
CA LEU A 51 9.10 -5.90 -5.43
C LEU A 51 9.09 -4.36 -5.36
N ILE A 52 7.93 -3.73 -5.44
CA ILE A 52 7.82 -2.26 -5.40
C ILE A 52 8.25 -1.69 -4.03
N ASP A 53 7.83 -2.32 -2.91
CA ASP A 53 8.22 -1.89 -1.56
C ASP A 53 9.73 -2.06 -1.30
N GLN A 54 10.38 -3.04 -1.94
CA GLN A 54 11.84 -3.21 -1.89
C GLN A 54 12.59 -2.05 -2.56
N PHE A 55 12.08 -1.52 -3.68
CA PHE A 55 12.67 -0.34 -4.35
C PHE A 55 12.46 0.96 -3.56
N LEU A 56 11.40 1.03 -2.74
CA LEU A 56 11.10 2.22 -1.93
C LEU A 56 11.95 2.32 -0.66
N LYS A 57 12.40 1.20 -0.09
CA LYS A 57 13.12 1.17 1.19
C LYS A 57 14.64 1.22 0.99
N ASP A 58 15.26 2.25 1.54
CA ASP A 58 16.70 2.55 1.48
C ASP A 58 17.62 1.43 2.01
N ARG A 59 17.17 0.67 3.02
CA ARG A 59 17.93 -0.47 3.56
C ARG A 59 17.97 -1.70 2.66
N ILE A 60 17.07 -1.77 1.67
CA ILE A 60 17.02 -2.87 0.69
C ILE A 60 17.58 -2.41 -0.65
N ASN A 61 17.18 -1.21 -1.09
CA ASN A 61 17.58 -0.68 -2.38
C ASN A 61 18.97 -0.03 -2.32
N ASP A 62 20.00 -0.78 -2.73
CA ASP A 62 21.37 -0.31 -2.85
C ASP A 62 21.76 0.07 -4.30
N HIS A 63 20.78 0.21 -5.19
CA HIS A 63 21.02 0.73 -6.55
C HIS A 63 21.66 2.12 -6.49
N ARG A 64 22.54 2.39 -7.46
CA ARG A 64 23.18 3.70 -7.66
C ARG A 64 22.78 4.37 -8.98
N ASP A 65 21.78 3.81 -9.65
CA ASP A 65 21.24 4.26 -10.93
C ASP A 65 19.94 5.08 -10.74
N GLU A 66 19.22 5.40 -11.81
CA GLU A 66 17.96 6.17 -11.75
C GLU A 66 16.82 5.46 -10.97
N TYR A 67 16.95 4.17 -10.66
CA TYR A 67 16.03 3.40 -9.82
C TYR A 67 16.53 3.24 -8.38
N GLY A 68 17.76 3.69 -8.10
CA GLY A 68 18.31 3.99 -6.79
C GLY A 68 18.64 5.47 -6.69
N GLY A 69 17.61 6.31 -6.56
CA GLY A 69 17.75 7.76 -6.71
C GLY A 69 16.44 8.43 -7.13
N SER A 70 16.50 9.70 -7.57
CA SER A 70 15.29 10.49 -7.85
C SER A 70 14.53 10.04 -9.10
N LEU A 71 13.20 10.13 -9.01
CA LEU A 71 12.19 9.37 -9.76
C LEU A 71 11.42 10.20 -10.81
N ALA A 72 11.63 9.96 -12.10
CA ALA A 72 10.70 10.46 -13.13
C ALA A 72 10.61 9.48 -14.32
N ASN A 73 9.37 9.01 -14.61
CA ASN A 73 8.86 8.26 -15.81
C ASN A 73 8.17 6.95 -15.38
N ARG A 74 6.89 6.63 -15.76
CA ARG A 74 6.30 5.23 -15.89
C ARG A 74 4.76 4.95 -16.06
N SER A 75 3.83 5.78 -16.60
CA SER A 75 2.36 5.53 -16.33
C SER A 75 1.26 5.70 -17.42
N GLU A 76 1.41 5.30 -18.69
CA GLU A 76 0.41 5.70 -19.74
C GLU A 76 -0.60 4.64 -20.25
N ALA A 77 -0.64 3.39 -19.77
CA ALA A 77 -1.27 2.30 -20.54
C ALA A 77 -2.74 1.91 -20.26
N VAL A 78 -3.31 2.17 -19.08
CA VAL A 78 -4.57 1.54 -18.62
C VAL A 78 -5.70 2.55 -18.32
N GLY A 79 -5.40 3.85 -18.42
CA GLY A 79 -6.26 4.92 -17.88
C GLY A 79 -6.08 5.01 -16.37
N ALA A 80 -5.67 6.17 -15.84
CA ALA A 80 -5.32 6.26 -14.41
C ALA A 80 -6.53 6.10 -13.49
N ASP A 81 -7.74 6.40 -13.98
CA ASP A 81 -9.02 6.31 -13.28
C ASP A 81 -9.42 4.89 -12.89
N ARG A 82 -8.73 3.87 -13.44
CA ARG A 82 -8.92 2.44 -13.12
C ARG A 82 -7.71 1.83 -12.40
N ILE A 83 -6.79 2.67 -11.96
CA ILE A 83 -5.57 2.27 -11.25
C ILE A 83 -5.62 2.84 -9.84
N ALA A 84 -5.48 1.97 -8.87
CA ALA A 84 -5.18 2.32 -7.49
C ALA A 84 -3.75 1.92 -7.13
N VAL A 85 -3.20 2.52 -6.07
CA VAL A 85 -1.88 2.17 -5.54
C VAL A 85 -2.01 1.88 -4.06
N GLN A 86 -1.40 0.78 -3.60
CA GLN A 86 -1.31 0.44 -2.19
C GLN A 86 0.11 0.68 -1.65
N ILE A 87 0.24 1.35 -0.51
CA ILE A 87 1.52 1.59 0.18
C ILE A 87 1.46 1.26 1.68
N SER A 88 2.61 0.94 2.27
CA SER A 88 2.73 0.59 3.69
C SER A 88 3.98 1.24 4.30
N PRO A 89 3.93 2.56 4.57
CA PRO A 89 5.11 3.31 4.99
C PRO A 89 5.69 2.84 6.34
N THR A 90 4.85 2.25 7.21
CA THR A 90 5.17 1.89 8.60
C THR A 90 5.39 0.40 8.86
N ILE A 91 5.27 -0.46 7.85
CA ILE A 91 5.41 -1.90 8.07
C ILE A 91 6.89 -2.30 8.01
N ASP A 92 7.49 -2.43 9.20
CA ASP A 92 8.83 -3.00 9.44
C ASP A 92 8.74 -4.52 9.63
N HIS A 93 9.20 -5.30 8.65
CA HIS A 93 9.35 -6.77 8.77
C HIS A 93 10.68 -7.21 8.11
N LEU A 94 11.35 -8.27 8.60
CA LEU A 94 12.64 -8.85 8.09
C LEU A 94 13.64 -7.80 7.55
N ASP A 95 14.29 -7.06 8.44
CA ASP A 95 15.43 -6.16 8.20
C ASP A 95 15.21 -4.91 7.30
N ALA A 96 13.99 -4.70 6.82
CA ALA A 96 13.58 -3.60 5.95
C ALA A 96 13.13 -2.35 6.73
N THR A 97 14.00 -1.73 7.54
CA THR A 97 13.61 -0.57 8.36
C THR A 97 13.82 0.75 7.61
N GLY A 98 12.80 1.61 7.47
CA GLY A 98 13.03 3.00 7.06
C GLY A 98 13.36 3.87 8.27
N PHE A 99 14.40 4.71 8.22
CA PHE A 99 14.71 5.63 9.33
C PHE A 99 13.63 6.72 9.52
N ASN A 100 12.69 6.88 8.59
CA ASN A 100 11.57 7.80 8.71
C ASN A 100 10.37 7.39 7.81
N SER A 101 9.52 6.49 8.31
CA SER A 101 8.30 6.02 7.63
C SER A 101 7.36 7.14 7.17
N LEU A 102 7.27 8.23 7.94
CA LEU A 102 6.46 9.39 7.58
C LEU A 102 7.00 10.09 6.34
N ASN A 103 8.28 10.42 6.34
CA ASN A 103 8.89 11.10 5.19
C ASN A 103 8.84 10.24 3.92
N LEU A 104 9.04 8.92 4.03
CA LEU A 104 8.91 8.03 2.88
C LEU A 104 7.47 8.03 2.34
N GLY A 105 6.48 7.89 3.21
CA GLY A 105 5.07 7.94 2.83
C GLY A 105 4.70 9.25 2.14
N LEU A 106 5.14 10.39 2.71
CA LEU A 106 4.90 11.71 2.13
C LEU A 106 5.61 11.91 0.80
N ALA A 107 6.86 11.46 0.65
CA ALA A 107 7.58 11.53 -0.62
C ALA A 107 6.87 10.72 -1.71
N VAL A 108 6.35 9.53 -1.39
CA VAL A 108 5.57 8.73 -2.35
C VAL A 108 4.27 9.45 -2.71
N ILE A 109 3.54 10.00 -1.75
CA ILE A 109 2.31 10.76 -1.98
C ILE A 109 2.56 11.97 -2.88
N GLU A 110 3.61 12.74 -2.59
CA GLU A 110 4.03 13.89 -3.40
C GLU A 110 4.31 13.47 -4.85
N ARG A 111 5.05 12.37 -5.05
CA ARG A 111 5.32 11.82 -6.39
C ARG A 111 4.07 11.35 -7.11
N LEU A 112 3.12 10.73 -6.40
CA LEU A 112 1.84 10.32 -6.98
C LEU A 112 1.02 11.54 -7.40
N ASN A 113 0.96 12.60 -6.59
CA ASN A 113 0.29 13.85 -6.96
C ASN A 113 0.96 14.50 -8.19
N GLU A 114 2.29 14.62 -8.22
CA GLU A 114 3.04 15.13 -9.38
C GLU A 114 2.74 14.32 -10.65
N LEU A 115 2.68 13.00 -10.53
CA LEU A 115 2.38 12.09 -11.63
C LEU A 115 0.96 12.31 -12.15
N GLN A 116 -0.04 12.40 -11.27
CA GLN A 116 -1.43 12.66 -11.63
C GLN A 116 -1.57 13.99 -12.38
N LEU A 117 -0.90 15.05 -11.90
CA LEU A 117 -0.85 16.35 -12.57
C LEU A 117 -0.21 16.27 -13.96
N LYS A 118 0.94 15.59 -14.06
CA LYS A 118 1.67 15.43 -15.34
C LYS A 118 0.86 14.66 -16.38
N LEU A 119 0.18 13.60 -15.96
CA LEU A 119 -0.66 12.77 -16.84
C LEU A 119 -2.03 13.38 -17.11
N ARG A 120 -2.42 14.43 -16.37
CA ARG A 120 -3.80 14.96 -16.35
C ARG A 120 -4.83 13.87 -16.10
N SER A 121 -4.51 12.94 -15.23
CA SER A 121 -5.33 11.77 -14.93
C SER A 121 -5.21 11.44 -13.45
N LYS A 122 -6.32 11.04 -12.84
CA LYS A 122 -6.42 10.81 -11.39
C LYS A 122 -6.42 9.31 -11.12
N LEU A 123 -5.68 8.87 -10.10
CA LEU A 123 -5.80 7.50 -9.63
C LEU A 123 -7.18 7.29 -8.98
N THR A 124 -7.66 6.06 -8.98
CA THR A 124 -8.94 5.71 -8.35
C THR A 124 -8.90 5.96 -6.85
N TYR A 125 -7.83 5.49 -6.19
CA TYR A 125 -7.56 5.74 -4.79
C TYR A 125 -6.10 5.43 -4.42
N LEU A 126 -5.65 6.00 -3.32
CA LEU A 126 -4.45 5.56 -2.60
C LEU A 126 -4.88 4.74 -1.38
N HIS A 127 -4.39 3.52 -1.27
CA HIS A 127 -4.62 2.66 -0.10
C HIS A 127 -3.39 2.62 0.79
N VAL A 128 -3.52 3.10 2.03
CA VAL A 128 -2.45 3.07 3.03
C VAL A 128 -2.75 2.05 4.13
N THR A 129 -1.84 1.09 4.31
CA THR A 129 -1.97 0.05 5.34
C THR A 129 -1.23 0.45 6.61
N ARG A 130 -1.95 0.38 7.75
CA ARG A 130 -1.41 0.58 9.10
C ARG A 130 -1.03 -0.77 9.73
N PRO A 131 -0.01 -0.81 10.59
CA PRO A 131 0.23 -1.92 11.51
C PRO A 131 -1.03 -2.18 12.36
N ARG A 132 -1.23 -3.44 12.76
CA ARG A 132 -2.41 -3.83 13.55
C ARG A 132 -2.16 -3.52 15.03
N TYR A 133 -2.82 -2.53 15.60
CA TYR A 133 -2.94 -2.44 17.05
C TYR A 133 -4.08 -3.32 17.57
N HIS A 134 -3.73 -4.18 18.54
CA HIS A 134 -4.51 -4.72 19.68
C HIS A 134 -5.97 -5.21 19.55
N ALA A 135 -6.69 -5.06 18.43
CA ALA A 135 -8.10 -5.47 18.37
C ALA A 135 -8.29 -7.00 18.43
N TYR A 136 -7.28 -7.78 18.02
CA TYR A 136 -7.37 -9.26 17.94
C TYR A 136 -6.17 -10.00 18.54
N GLY A 137 -5.35 -9.34 19.36
CA GLY A 137 -4.24 -9.99 20.07
C GLY A 137 -3.09 -10.53 19.20
N GLN A 138 -3.13 -10.32 17.88
CA GLN A 138 -2.02 -10.65 16.97
C GLN A 138 -1.26 -9.38 16.59
N THR A 139 -0.14 -9.16 17.25
CA THR A 139 0.88 -8.20 16.80
C THR A 139 1.63 -8.81 15.63
N GLU A 140 1.59 -8.15 14.47
CA GLU A 140 2.63 -8.37 13.47
C GLU A 140 4.00 -8.03 14.11
N SER A 141 5.01 -8.87 13.90
CA SER A 141 6.33 -8.73 14.53
C SER A 141 7.12 -7.55 13.94
N GLY A 142 7.32 -6.46 14.67
CA GLY A 142 8.11 -5.29 14.26
C GLY A 142 8.35 -4.28 15.39
N ARG A 143 9.31 -3.36 15.23
CA ARG A 143 9.44 -2.18 16.11
C ARG A 143 8.35 -1.20 15.71
N HIS A 144 7.26 -1.18 16.46
CA HIS A 144 6.11 -0.34 16.13
C HIS A 144 6.28 1.07 16.69
N GLY A 145 5.79 2.07 15.95
CA GLY A 145 5.60 3.41 16.49
C GLY A 145 4.56 3.43 17.61
N SER A 146 4.30 4.60 18.19
CA SER A 146 3.17 4.79 19.10
C SER A 146 1.86 5.01 18.34
N GLU A 147 0.72 4.74 18.97
CA GLU A 147 -0.62 5.00 18.41
C GLU A 147 -0.78 6.45 17.94
N ASN A 148 -0.15 7.40 18.64
CA ASN A 148 -0.11 8.80 18.28
C ASN A 148 0.69 9.06 17.00
N GLU A 149 1.82 8.38 16.81
CA GLU A 149 2.65 8.50 15.59
C GLU A 149 1.91 7.95 14.37
N GLU A 150 1.21 6.82 14.51
CA GLU A 150 0.41 6.26 13.43
C GLU A 150 -0.80 7.13 13.08
N THR A 151 -1.50 7.63 14.09
CA THR A 151 -2.61 8.58 13.88
C THR A 151 -2.12 9.83 13.17
N HIS A 152 -0.97 10.37 13.60
CA HIS A 152 -0.35 11.52 12.94
C HIS A 152 0.04 11.23 11.50
N LEU A 153 0.66 10.07 11.23
CA LEU A 153 1.02 9.65 9.88
C LEU A 153 -0.19 9.61 8.95
N MET A 154 -1.30 9.04 9.41
CA MET A 154 -2.50 8.86 8.60
C MET A 154 -3.19 10.18 8.32
N LYS A 155 -3.35 11.01 9.35
CA LYS A 155 -3.89 12.37 9.20
C LYS A 155 -3.06 13.19 8.23
N THR A 156 -1.73 13.12 8.33
CA THR A 156 -0.83 13.83 7.42
C THR A 156 -0.90 13.26 6.01
N SER A 157 -0.91 11.93 5.85
CA SER A 157 -1.04 11.26 4.54
C SER A 157 -2.34 11.62 3.84
N LYS A 158 -3.48 11.58 4.55
CA LYS A 158 -4.79 11.97 4.01
C LYS A 158 -4.83 13.43 3.60
N LYS A 159 -4.22 14.33 4.39
CA LYS A 159 -4.14 15.76 4.04
C LYS A 159 -3.25 16.03 2.82
N SER A 160 -2.23 15.21 2.62
CA SER A 160 -1.28 15.37 1.50
C SER A 160 -1.76 14.73 0.21
N TYR A 161 -2.67 13.76 0.24
CA TYR A 161 -3.20 13.12 -0.96
C TYR A 161 -4.51 13.77 -1.41
N GLU A 162 -4.56 14.17 -2.69
CA GLU A 162 -5.66 15.02 -3.21
C GLU A 162 -6.92 14.25 -3.61
N GLU A 163 -6.80 12.94 -3.86
CA GLU A 163 -7.89 12.09 -4.32
C GLU A 163 -8.40 11.14 -3.20
N THR A 164 -9.15 10.11 -3.58
CA THR A 164 -9.73 9.14 -2.62
C THR A 164 -8.65 8.39 -1.85
N PHE A 165 -8.71 8.49 -0.52
CA PHE A 165 -7.78 7.88 0.40
C PHE A 165 -8.45 6.76 1.18
N MET A 166 -7.96 5.54 1.00
CA MET A 166 -8.41 4.36 1.70
C MET A 166 -7.39 3.96 2.78
N CYS A 167 -7.86 3.51 3.94
CA CYS A 167 -6.98 2.95 4.96
C CYS A 167 -7.42 1.56 5.43
N SER A 168 -6.45 0.78 5.92
CA SER A 168 -6.69 -0.53 6.54
C SER A 168 -5.74 -0.78 7.70
N GLY A 169 -6.04 -1.79 8.51
CA GLY A 169 -5.19 -2.23 9.62
C GLY A 169 -5.93 -2.15 10.96
N GLY A 170 -6.48 -3.28 11.41
CA GLY A 170 -7.05 -3.40 12.77
C GLY A 170 -8.35 -2.64 13.05
N PHE A 171 -9.01 -2.05 12.04
CA PHE A 171 -10.24 -1.30 12.25
C PHE A 171 -11.37 -2.17 12.81
N THR A 172 -12.04 -1.63 13.84
CA THR A 172 -13.40 -2.03 14.23
C THR A 172 -14.43 -1.20 13.45
N ARG A 173 -15.71 -1.49 13.66
CA ARG A 173 -16.80 -0.67 13.13
C ARG A 173 -16.71 0.76 13.65
N GLU A 174 -16.49 0.94 14.95
CA GLU A 174 -16.46 2.23 15.64
C GLU A 174 -15.29 3.06 15.14
N LEU A 175 -14.09 2.49 15.12
CA LEU A 175 -12.88 3.16 14.63
C LEU A 175 -13.01 3.53 13.15
N GLY A 176 -13.59 2.65 12.32
CA GLY A 176 -13.76 2.94 10.89
C GLY A 176 -14.80 4.03 10.64
N THR A 177 -15.92 3.99 11.37
CA THR A 177 -16.96 5.02 11.30
C THR A 177 -16.41 6.37 11.74
N GLN A 178 -15.64 6.40 12.83
CA GLN A 178 -15.00 7.61 13.33
C GLN A 178 -13.99 8.17 12.33
N ALA A 179 -13.13 7.33 11.75
CA ALA A 179 -12.14 7.77 10.77
C ALA A 179 -12.77 8.45 9.54
N VAL A 180 -13.89 7.91 9.04
CA VAL A 180 -14.63 8.53 7.93
C VAL A 180 -15.32 9.83 8.38
N ALA A 181 -15.95 9.83 9.56
CA ALA A 181 -16.65 11.01 10.08
C ALA A 181 -15.72 12.20 10.38
N GLU A 182 -14.49 11.93 10.83
CA GLU A 182 -13.47 12.95 11.10
C GLU A 182 -12.71 13.40 9.83
N GLY A 183 -12.94 12.74 8.69
CA GLY A 183 -12.23 13.02 7.44
C GLY A 183 -10.80 12.48 7.38
N ASP A 184 -10.46 11.53 8.26
CA ASP A 184 -9.15 10.87 8.32
C ASP A 184 -8.96 9.82 7.22
N ALA A 185 -10.06 9.35 6.62
CA ALA A 185 -10.08 8.51 5.43
C ALA A 185 -11.41 8.67 4.69
N ASP A 186 -11.40 8.45 3.38
CA ASP A 186 -12.64 8.40 2.58
C ASP A 186 -13.24 6.98 2.60
N LEU A 187 -12.37 5.96 2.67
CA LEU A 187 -12.74 4.54 2.69
C LEU A 187 -11.94 3.78 3.76
N VAL A 188 -12.58 2.76 4.35
CA VAL A 188 -11.94 1.85 5.32
C VAL A 188 -12.08 0.42 4.82
N LEU A 189 -10.95 -0.28 4.71
CA LEU A 189 -10.89 -1.67 4.27
C LEU A 189 -10.75 -2.63 5.47
N TYR A 190 -11.62 -3.64 5.48
CA TYR A 190 -11.62 -4.73 6.45
C TYR A 190 -11.17 -6.02 5.73
N GLY A 191 -10.03 -6.59 6.14
CA GLY A 191 -9.52 -7.83 5.54
C GLY A 191 -9.99 -9.07 6.30
N HIS A 192 -9.39 -9.31 7.46
CA HIS A 192 -9.63 -10.52 8.29
C HIS A 192 -11.12 -10.79 8.55
N LEU A 193 -11.90 -9.73 8.81
CA LEU A 193 -13.32 -9.87 9.11
C LEU A 193 -14.13 -10.45 7.95
N PHE A 194 -13.74 -10.18 6.70
CA PHE A 194 -14.39 -10.76 5.54
C PHE A 194 -14.05 -12.23 5.29
N ILE A 195 -12.98 -12.77 5.91
CA ILE A 195 -12.60 -14.19 5.74
C ILE A 195 -13.69 -15.11 6.32
N SER A 196 -14.19 -14.78 7.51
CA SER A 196 -15.22 -15.57 8.20
C SER A 196 -16.63 -14.99 8.06
N ASN A 197 -16.79 -13.74 7.60
CA ASN A 197 -18.07 -13.06 7.48
C ASN A 197 -18.28 -12.55 6.04
N PRO A 198 -18.84 -13.36 5.12
CA PRO A 198 -19.09 -12.91 3.76
C PRO A 198 -20.12 -11.76 3.69
N ASP A 199 -20.97 -11.63 4.71
CA ASP A 199 -21.98 -10.59 4.88
C ASP A 199 -21.50 -9.42 5.77
N MET A 200 -20.17 -9.21 5.89
CA MET A 200 -19.57 -8.24 6.81
C MET A 200 -20.17 -6.82 6.68
N VAL A 201 -20.48 -6.37 5.47
CA VAL A 201 -21.13 -5.07 5.23
C VAL A 201 -22.45 -4.95 5.99
N PHE A 202 -23.27 -6.00 5.95
CA PHE A 202 -24.53 -6.02 6.68
C PHE A 202 -24.29 -6.02 8.19
N ARG A 203 -23.33 -6.82 8.67
CA ARG A 203 -22.98 -6.90 10.09
C ARG A 203 -22.52 -5.56 10.66
N LEU A 204 -21.66 -4.85 9.93
CA LEU A 204 -21.23 -3.49 10.25
C LEU A 204 -22.43 -2.51 10.28
N ARG A 205 -23.37 -2.64 9.34
CA ARG A 205 -24.54 -1.75 9.27
C ARG A 205 -25.46 -1.87 10.49
N ILE A 206 -25.76 -3.10 10.93
CA ILE A 206 -26.69 -3.36 12.02
C ILE A 206 -26.01 -3.63 13.37
N ASN A 207 -24.68 -3.53 13.43
CA ASN A 207 -23.86 -3.73 14.63
C ASN A 207 -24.09 -5.10 15.30
N VAL A 208 -23.95 -6.17 14.52
CA VAL A 208 -24.02 -7.55 15.03
C VAL A 208 -22.64 -8.23 14.98
N PRO A 209 -22.41 -9.24 15.85
CA PRO A 209 -21.19 -10.04 15.83
C PRO A 209 -20.90 -10.68 14.48
#